data_AF-A0A1M3B724-F1
#
_entry.id   AF-A0A1M3B724-F1
#
_cell.length_a   1.000
_cell.length_b   1.000
_cell.length_c   1.000
_cell.angle_alpha   90.00
_cell.angle_beta   90.00
_cell.angle_gamma   90.00
#
_symmetry.space_group_name_H-M   'P 1'
#
loop_
_entity.id
_entity.type
_entity.pdbx_description
1 polymer ?
#
loop_
_entity_poly.entity_id
_entity_poly.type
_entity_poly.pdbx_seq_one_letter_code
_entity_poly.pdbx_strand_id
1 'polypeptide(L)'
;MHQMMECMSICAACAKKCMDEGQKKTAALCAECADVCALAIKSASCQSEFQHQIMDLCAQVCQRCADECSKMQADHCKECAEACRRCAESCSTTHSMS
;
A
#
# COMPACT_ATOMS: atom_id res chain seq x y z
N MET A 1 10.51 -2.02 6.54
CA MET A 1 10.08 -0.61 6.72
C MET A 1 10.17 0.23 5.46
N HIS A 2 11.29 0.21 4.71
CA HIS A 2 11.47 1.03 3.49
C HIS A 2 10.34 0.88 2.46
N GLN A 3 9.94 -0.37 2.16
CA GLN A 3 8.88 -0.66 1.19
C GLN A 3 7.53 -0.01 1.55
N MET A 4 7.17 0.05 2.84
CA MET A 4 5.94 0.71 3.29
C MET A 4 5.99 2.23 3.09
N MET A 5 7.15 2.86 3.32
CA MET A 5 7.32 4.31 3.14
C MET A 5 7.23 4.69 1.65
N GLU A 6 7.87 3.90 0.80
CA GLU A 6 7.79 4.06 -0.66
C GLU A 6 6.35 3.88 -1.15
N CYS A 7 5.70 2.77 -0.76
CA CYS A 7 4.32 2.47 -1.14
C CYS A 7 3.35 3.56 -0.66
N MET A 8 3.49 4.05 0.57
CA MET A 8 2.69 5.15 1.11
C MET A 8 2.76 6.39 0.23
N SER A 9 3.98 6.80 -0.14
CA SER A 9 4.20 8.00 -0.96
C SER A 9 3.63 7.84 -2.37
N ILE A 10 3.87 6.69 -3.01
CA ILE A 10 3.40 6.42 -4.37
C ILE A 10 1.87 6.31 -4.41
N CYS A 11 1.26 5.59 -3.46
CA CYS A 11 -0.19 5.46 -3.36
C CYS A 11 -0.87 6.82 -3.16
N ALA A 12 -0.33 7.70 -2.30
CA ALA A 12 -0.88 9.04 -2.11
C ALA A 12 -0.82 9.88 -3.40
N ALA A 13 0.29 9.81 -4.14
CA ALA A 13 0.44 10.50 -5.43
C ALA A 13 -0.50 9.93 -6.51
N CYS A 14 -0.60 8.60 -6.60
CA CYS A 14 -1.48 7.89 -7.51
C CYS A 14 -2.96 8.20 -7.21
N ALA A 15 -3.35 8.26 -5.93
CA ALA A 15 -4.70 8.60 -5.52
C ALA A 15 -5.15 9.96 -6.07
N LYS A 16 -4.29 10.98 -5.94
CA LYS A 16 -4.55 12.32 -6.47
C LYS A 16 -4.71 12.30 -7.99
N LYS A 17 -3.77 11.69 -8.71
CA LYS A 17 -3.83 11.60 -10.19
C LYS A 17 -5.05 10.83 -10.68
N CYS A 18 -5.37 9.69 -10.07
CA CYS A 18 -6.58 8.93 -10.36
C CYS A 18 -7.85 9.76 -10.14
N MET A 19 -7.89 10.58 -9.08
CA MET A 19 -9.03 11.47 -8.82
C MET A 19 -9.18 12.52 -9.92
N ASP A 20 -8.08 13.16 -10.32
CA ASP A 20 -8.05 14.15 -11.39
C ASP A 20 -8.47 13.56 -12.75
N GLU A 21 -8.16 12.27 -12.97
CA GLU A 21 -8.56 11.49 -14.16
C GLU A 21 -9.97 10.88 -14.07
N GLY A 22 -10.70 11.12 -12.98
CA GLY A 22 -12.07 10.61 -12.77
C GLY A 22 -12.15 9.13 -12.36
N GLN A 23 -11.02 8.47 -12.11
CA GLN A 23 -10.91 7.08 -11.64
C GLN A 23 -11.17 6.96 -10.13
N LYS A 24 -12.36 7.37 -9.70
CA LYS A 24 -12.71 7.54 -8.26
C LYS A 24 -12.49 6.28 -7.42
N LYS A 25 -12.80 5.10 -7.97
CA LYS A 25 -12.65 3.83 -7.26
C LYS A 25 -11.19 3.49 -6.99
N THR A 26 -10.33 3.60 -8.01
CA THR A 26 -8.89 3.41 -7.88
C THR A 26 -8.30 4.46 -6.94
N ALA A 27 -8.72 5.72 -7.07
CA ALA A 27 -8.27 6.81 -6.20
C ALA A 27 -8.55 6.54 -4.72
N ALA A 28 -9.77 6.10 -4.39
CA ALA A 28 -10.16 5.78 -3.02
C ALA A 28 -9.32 4.63 -2.43
N LEU A 29 -9.07 3.58 -3.24
CA LEU A 29 -8.28 2.44 -2.79
C LEU A 29 -6.79 2.79 -2.61
N CYS A 30 -6.23 3.62 -3.49
CA CYS A 30 -4.87 4.14 -3.33
C CYS A 30 -4.74 4.98 -2.05
N ALA A 31 -5.72 5.84 -1.75
CA ALA A 31 -5.71 6.62 -0.52
C ALA A 31 -5.76 5.73 0.73
N GLU A 32 -6.65 4.74 0.75
CA GLU A 32 -6.73 3.76 1.84
C GLU A 32 -5.42 2.97 2.00
N CYS A 33 -4.80 2.56 0.88
CA CYS A 33 -3.51 1.88 0.90
C CYS A 33 -2.40 2.75 1.51
N ALA A 34 -2.38 4.04 1.21
CA ALA A 34 -1.42 4.97 1.79
C ALA A 34 -1.61 5.10 3.31
N ASP A 35 -2.85 5.25 3.77
CA ASP A 35 -3.18 5.37 5.20
C ASP A 35 -2.81 4.10 5.99
N VAL A 36 -3.09 2.92 5.42
CA VAL A 36 -2.74 1.65 6.04
C VAL A 36 -1.22 1.43 6.07
N CYS A 37 -0.48 1.83 5.03
CA CYS A 37 0.98 1.81 5.06
C CYS A 37 1.53 2.73 6.16
N ALA A 38 0.96 3.92 6.33
CA ALA A 38 1.35 4.85 7.40
C ALA A 38 1.10 4.25 8.80
N LEU A 39 -0.03 3.58 8.99
CA LEU A 39 -0.34 2.86 10.22
C LEU A 39 0.67 1.73 10.49
N ALA A 40 1.03 0.95 9.47
CA ALA A 40 2.01 -0.13 9.58
C ALA A 40 3.42 0.39 9.93
N ILE A 41 3.85 1.50 9.33
CA ILE A 41 5.12 2.17 9.67
C ILE A 41 5.11 2.60 11.14
N LYS A 42 4.03 3.26 11.59
CA LYS A 42 3.90 3.72 12.97
C LYS A 42 3.94 2.54 13.94
N SER A 43 3.18 1.50 13.64
CA SER A 43 3.08 0.28 14.44
C SER A 43 4.45 -0.40 14.61
N ALA A 44 5.20 -0.55 13.53
CA ALA A 44 6.58 -1.07 13.58
C ALA A 44 7.52 -0.16 14.38
N SER A 45 7.39 1.16 14.22
CA SER A 45 8.27 2.12 14.87
C SER A 45 8.07 2.17 16.39
N CYS A 46 6.83 1.97 16.86
CA CYS A 46 6.51 1.96 18.29
C CYS A 46 6.43 0.55 18.89
N GLN A 47 6.82 -0.50 18.14
CA GLN A 47 6.77 -1.90 18.58
C GLN A 47 5.40 -2.28 19.15
N SER A 48 4.33 -1.97 18.43
CA SER A 48 2.97 -2.24 18.87
C SER A 48 2.74 -3.74 19.12
N GLU A 49 2.00 -4.08 20.17
CA GLU A 49 1.52 -5.45 20.41
C GLU A 49 0.63 -5.97 19.26
N PHE A 50 0.05 -5.07 18.46
CA PHE A 50 -0.78 -5.40 17.29
C PHE A 50 -0.01 -5.38 15.97
N GLN A 51 1.32 -5.28 16.00
CA GLN A 51 2.14 -5.13 14.79
C GLN A 51 1.85 -6.20 13.74
N HIS A 52 1.72 -7.46 14.13
CA HIS A 52 1.44 -8.57 13.21
C HIS A 52 0.11 -8.38 12.46
N GLN A 53 -0.98 -8.10 13.19
CA GLN A 53 -2.30 -7.91 12.59
C GLN A 53 -2.34 -6.70 11.65
N ILE A 54 -1.62 -5.63 12.01
CA ILE A 54 -1.54 -4.41 11.20
C ILE A 54 -0.75 -4.67 9.90
N MET A 55 0.33 -5.45 9.97
CA MET A 55 1.11 -5.81 8.78
C MET A 55 0.36 -6.76 7.86
N ASP A 56 -0.38 -7.72 8.41
CA ASP A 56 -1.24 -8.62 7.62
C ASP A 56 -2.33 -7.83 6.88
N LEU A 57 -2.93 -6.83 7.55
CA LEU A 57 -3.87 -5.92 6.91
C LEU A 57 -3.19 -5.09 5.82
N CYS A 58 -1.99 -4.56 6.10
CA CYS A 58 -1.21 -3.82 5.13
C CYS A 58 -0.91 -4.65 3.88
N ALA A 59 -0.50 -5.92 4.05
CA ALA A 59 -0.26 -6.81 2.93
C ALA A 59 -1.53 -7.04 2.08
N GLN A 60 -2.67 -7.28 2.71
CA GLN A 60 -3.95 -7.48 2.03
C GLN A 60 -4.40 -6.24 1.25
N VAL A 61 -4.31 -5.06 1.86
CA VAL A 61 -4.70 -3.79 1.22
C VAL A 61 -3.75 -3.47 0.07
N CYS A 62 -2.45 -3.67 0.24
CA CYS A 62 -1.46 -3.48 -0.82
C CYS A 62 -1.73 -4.42 -1.99
N GLN A 63 -2.00 -5.71 -1.76
CA GLN A 63 -2.32 -6.64 -2.84
C GLN A 63 -3.57 -6.20 -3.61
N ARG A 64 -4.63 -5.81 -2.90
CA ARG A 64 -5.87 -5.32 -3.51
C ARG A 64 -5.65 -4.04 -4.32
N CYS A 65 -4.84 -3.11 -3.79
CA CYS A 65 -4.47 -1.87 -4.47
C CYS A 65 -3.68 -2.16 -5.75
N ALA A 66 -2.72 -3.08 -5.69
CA ALA A 66 -1.95 -3.51 -6.84
C ALA A 66 -2.83 -4.11 -7.94
N ASP A 67 -3.78 -4.97 -7.58
CA ASP A 67 -4.67 -5.61 -8.53
C ASP A 67 -5.59 -4.60 -9.22
N GLU A 68 -6.10 -3.60 -8.49
CA GLU A 68 -6.92 -2.54 -9.10
C GLU A 68 -6.09 -1.58 -9.97
N CYS A 69 -4.93 -1.14 -9.49
CA CYS A 69 -4.04 -0.25 -10.25
C CYS A 69 -3.53 -0.92 -11.53
N SER A 70 -3.29 -2.23 -11.53
CA SER A 70 -2.83 -2.98 -12.70
C SER A 70 -3.86 -3.04 -13.85
N LYS A 71 -5.13 -2.72 -13.58
CA LYS A 71 -6.17 -2.61 -14.62
C LYS A 71 -6.10 -1.28 -15.38
N MET A 72 -5.35 -0.30 -14.86
CA MET A 72 -5.22 1.02 -15.46
C MET A 72 -4.04 1.05 -16.43
N GLN A 73 -4.15 1.86 -17.49
CA GLN A 73 -3.07 2.00 -18.47
C GLN A 73 -2.05 3.09 -18.11
N ALA A 74 -2.40 3.99 -17.18
CA ALA A 74 -1.58 5.13 -16.81
C ALA A 74 -0.30 4.69 -16.07
N ASP A 75 0.82 5.34 -16.36
CA ASP A 75 2.12 4.94 -15.81
C ASP A 75 2.19 5.09 -14.29
N HIS A 76 1.52 6.10 -13.73
CA HIS A 76 1.43 6.27 -12.28
C HIS A 76 0.72 5.11 -11.58
N CYS A 77 -0.26 4.47 -12.24
CA CYS A 77 -0.92 3.28 -11.72
C CYS A 77 -0.03 2.04 -11.84
N LYS A 78 0.77 1.90 -12.91
CA LYS A 78 1.72 0.78 -13.05
C LYS A 78 2.78 0.83 -11.94
N GLU A 79 3.36 2.01 -11.72
CA GLU A 79 4.31 2.25 -10.64
C GLU A 79 3.69 1.96 -9.26
N CYS A 80 2.45 2.42 -9.04
CA CYS A 80 1.69 2.12 -7.83
C CYS A 80 1.50 0.61 -7.63
N ALA A 81 1.13 -0.12 -8.68
CA ALA A 81 0.91 -1.55 -8.60
C ALA A 81 2.19 -2.32 -8.24
N GLU A 82 3.33 -1.93 -8.82
CA GLU A 82 4.62 -2.54 -8.50
C GLU A 82 5.06 -2.26 -7.06
N ALA A 83 4.95 -1.01 -6.60
CA ALA A 83 5.26 -0.63 -5.23
C ALA A 83 4.38 -1.36 -4.21
N CYS A 84 3.09 -1.48 -4.50
CA CYS A 84 2.14 -2.23 -3.69
C CYS A 84 2.50 -3.72 -3.59
N ARG A 85 2.90 -4.37 -4.70
CA ARG A 85 3.33 -5.78 -4.67
C ARG A 85 4.56 -5.99 -3.78
N ARG A 86 5.57 -5.12 -3.93
CA ARG A 86 6.77 -5.16 -3.08
C ARG A 86 6.43 -4.95 -1.59
N CYS A 87 5.51 -4.04 -1.30
CA CYS A 87 5.05 -3.80 0.06
C CYS A 87 4.30 -5.02 0.62
N ALA A 88 3.39 -5.62 -0.15
CA ALA A 88 2.65 -6.80 0.27
C ALA A 88 3.55 -8.00 0.59
N GLU A 89 4.56 -8.26 -0.25
CA GLU A 89 5.56 -9.28 -0.01
C GLU A 89 6.38 -8.98 1.25
N SER A 90 6.83 -7.74 1.44
CA SER A 90 7.57 -7.35 2.64
C SER A 90 6.73 -7.51 3.91
N CYS A 91 5.46 -7.10 3.90
CA CYS A 91 4.59 -7.17 5.08
C CYS A 91 4.21 -8.62 5.44
N SER A 92 4.05 -9.50 4.44
CA SER A 92 3.74 -10.92 4.66
C SER A 92 4.94 -11.75 5.13
N THR A 93 6.16 -11.39 4.73
CA THR A 93 7.39 -12.13 5.10
C THR A 93 7.91 -11.80 6.50
N THR A 94 7.59 -10.63 7.05
CA THR A 94 8.17 -10.13 8.31
C THR A 94 7.69 -10.88 9.57
N HIS A 95 6.74 -11.82 9.44
CA HIS A 95 6.16 -12.56 10.56
C HIS A 95 6.41 -14.07 10.54
N SER A 96 7.03 -14.60 9.47
CA SER A 96 7.32 -16.03 9.34
C SER A 96 8.54 -16.51 10.14
N MET A 97 9.11 -15.64 10.98
CA MET A 97 10.21 -15.97 11.89
C MET A 97 9.81 -15.58 13.32
N SER A 98 8.92 -16.38 13.91
CA SER A 98 8.70 -16.44 15.36
C SER A 98 9.13 -17.81 15.85
#